data_AF-A0A3B0ZUI7-F1
#
_entry.id   AF-A0A3B0ZUI7-F1
#
_cell.length_a   1.000
_cell.length_b   1.000
_cell.length_c   1.000
_cell.angle_alpha   90.00
_cell.angle_beta   90.00
_cell.angle_gamma   90.00
#
_symmetry.space_group_name_H-M   'P 1'
#
loop_
_entity.id
_entity.type
_entity.pdbx_description
1 polymer ?
#
loop_
_entity_poly.entity_id
_entity_poly.type
_entity_poly.pdbx_seq_one_letter_code
_entity_poly.pdbx_strand_id
1 'polypeptide(L)'
;MQSPHAHTPVTLMALFADAFKIEPNSNNLWLKGIYQDRQREGYSGYYYDRLKDELGGQIITVKLPKRIKQTLKQGGFYLFKGIIR
;
A
#
# COMPACT_ATOMS: atom_id res chain seq x y z
N MET A 1 -12.12 35.16 2.49
CA MET A 1 -11.72 33.78 2.87
C MET A 1 -12.08 32.88 1.71
N GLN A 2 -11.12 32.23 1.04
CA GLN A 2 -11.43 31.27 -0.02
C GLN A 2 -11.87 29.95 0.64
N SER A 3 -13.02 29.42 0.23
CA SER A 3 -13.50 28.13 0.70
C SER A 3 -12.55 27.01 0.24
N PRO A 4 -12.28 25.98 1.06
CA PRO A 4 -11.41 24.88 0.65
C PRO A 4 -12.00 24.19 -0.58
N HIS A 5 -11.18 24.00 -1.61
CA HIS A 5 -11.58 23.30 -2.82
C HIS A 5 -11.72 21.81 -2.49
N ALA A 6 -12.95 21.32 -2.40
CA ALA A 6 -13.22 19.92 -2.08
C ALA A 6 -13.08 19.06 -3.34
N HIS A 7 -12.20 18.08 -3.29
CA HIS A 7 -12.10 17.05 -4.33
C HIS A 7 -13.12 15.95 -4.08
N THR A 8 -13.82 15.53 -5.14
CA THR A 8 -14.56 14.27 -5.12
C THR A 8 -13.58 13.10 -5.19
N PRO A 9 -13.96 11.89 -4.74
CA PRO A 9 -13.12 10.70 -4.90
C PRO A 9 -12.65 10.48 -6.35
N VAL A 10 -13.51 10.77 -7.33
CA VAL A 10 -13.17 10.66 -8.76
C VAL A 10 -12.07 11.65 -9.15
N THR A 11 -12.20 12.92 -8.75
CA THR A 11 -11.18 13.94 -9.06
C THR A 11 -9.86 13.66 -8.36
N LEU A 12 -9.90 13.08 -7.15
CA LEU A 12 -8.70 12.69 -6.43
C LEU A 12 -7.99 11.53 -7.15
N MET A 13 -8.74 10.51 -7.60
CA MET A 13 -8.19 9.39 -8.36
C MET A 13 -7.55 9.82 -9.69
N ALA A 14 -8.15 10.79 -10.39
CA ALA A 14 -7.57 11.35 -11.61
C ALA A 14 -6.22 12.03 -11.34
N LEU A 15 -6.13 12.84 -10.27
CA LEU A 15 -4.87 13.47 -9.85
C LEU A 15 -3.79 12.44 -9.49
N PHE A 16 -4.18 11.35 -8.81
CA PHE A 16 -3.26 10.24 -8.52
C PHE A 16 -2.78 9.56 -9.80
N ALA A 17 -3.68 9.21 -10.72
CA ALA A 17 -3.32 8.56 -11.98
C ALA A 17 -2.33 9.43 -12.80
N ASP A 18 -2.60 10.73 -12.89
CA ASP A 18 -1.75 11.70 -13.59
C ASP A 18 -0.37 11.85 -12.92
N ALA A 19 -0.33 11.95 -11.59
CA ALA A 19 0.91 12.10 -10.83
C ALA A 19 1.83 10.87 -10.99
N PHE A 20 1.25 9.68 -11.14
CA PHE A 20 2.01 8.45 -11.22
C PHE A 20 2.27 7.98 -12.66
N LYS A 21 1.58 8.53 -13.69
CA LYS A 21 1.61 8.03 -15.08
C LYS A 21 1.44 6.51 -15.19
N ILE A 22 0.82 5.88 -14.19
CA ILE A 22 0.55 4.45 -14.16
C ILE A 22 -0.79 4.26 -14.85
N GLU A 23 -0.80 3.54 -15.97
CA GLU A 23 -2.05 3.15 -16.61
C GLU A 23 -2.97 2.49 -15.57
N PRO A 24 -4.21 2.95 -15.38
CA PRO A 24 -5.13 2.45 -14.33
C PRO A 24 -5.43 0.94 -14.39
N ASN A 25 -4.97 0.25 -15.45
CA ASN A 25 -5.40 -1.08 -15.83
C ASN A 25 -4.30 -2.15 -15.96
N SER A 26 -3.02 -1.91 -15.59
CA SER A 26 -1.99 -2.95 -15.72
C SER A 26 -1.69 -3.70 -14.40
N ASN A 27 -2.57 -4.66 -14.14
CA ASN A 27 -2.34 -5.98 -13.54
C ASN A 27 -1.00 -6.26 -12.83
N ASN A 28 -1.06 -6.33 -11.50
CA ASN A 28 -0.04 -6.89 -10.62
C ASN A 28 1.34 -6.22 -10.65
N LEU A 29 1.59 -5.39 -9.63
CA LEU A 29 2.89 -4.84 -9.32
C LEU A 29 3.68 -5.78 -8.40
N TRP A 30 5.00 -5.76 -8.58
CA TRP A 30 5.95 -6.40 -7.69
C TRP A 30 6.60 -5.36 -6.80
N LEU A 31 6.56 -5.57 -5.49
CA LEU A 31 7.09 -4.65 -4.48
C LEU A 31 8.05 -5.40 -3.57
N LYS A 32 9.30 -4.93 -3.50
CA LYS A 32 10.32 -5.47 -2.60
C LYS A 32 10.50 -4.55 -1.41
N GLY A 33 10.67 -5.10 -0.22
CA GLY A 33 11.05 -4.30 0.95
C GLY A 33 11.07 -5.07 2.26
N ILE A 34 11.30 -4.33 3.34
CA ILE A 34 11.36 -4.80 4.71
C ILE A 34 9.96 -4.76 5.30
N TYR A 35 9.41 -5.93 5.64
CA TYR A 35 8.10 -6.03 6.27
C TYR A 35 8.14 -5.54 7.72
N GLN A 36 7.13 -4.76 8.08
CA GLN A 36 6.92 -4.21 9.41
C GLN A 36 5.50 -4.52 9.88
N ASP A 37 5.41 -5.47 10.81
CA ASP A 37 4.21 -5.81 11.54
C ASP A 37 3.80 -4.64 12.44
N ARG A 38 2.55 -4.18 12.29
CA ARG A 38 2.03 -3.11 13.15
C ARG A 38 1.43 -3.64 14.46
N GLN A 39 1.40 -4.95 14.66
CA GLN A 39 0.79 -5.63 15.80
C GLN A 39 -0.65 -5.18 16.08
N ARG A 40 -1.38 -4.80 15.02
CA ARG A 40 -2.79 -4.40 15.10
C ARG A 40 -3.69 -5.57 14.76
N GLU A 41 -4.87 -5.57 15.37
CA GLU A 41 -5.91 -6.52 14.99
C GLU A 41 -6.30 -6.34 13.53
N GLY A 42 -6.59 -7.46 12.87
CA GLY A 42 -7.08 -7.45 11.51
C GLY A 42 -8.52 -6.96 11.46
N TYR A 43 -8.84 -6.12 10.48
CA TYR A 43 -10.20 -5.69 10.20
C TYR A 43 -10.77 -6.50 9.03
N SER A 44 -11.90 -7.17 9.25
CA SER A 44 -12.56 -7.99 8.22
C SER A 44 -11.63 -9.07 7.60
N GLY A 45 -10.77 -9.68 8.43
CA GLY A 45 -9.82 -10.71 7.99
C GLY A 45 -8.56 -10.19 7.28
N TYR A 46 -8.39 -8.87 7.18
CA TYR A 46 -7.23 -8.21 6.59
C TYR A 46 -6.43 -7.42 7.62
N TYR A 47 -5.12 -7.42 7.44
CA TYR A 47 -4.17 -6.64 8.20
C TYR A 47 -3.62 -5.54 7.32
N TYR A 48 -3.26 -4.42 7.95
CA TYR A 48 -2.81 -3.20 7.28
C TYR A 48 -1.41 -2.86 7.81
N ASP A 49 -0.45 -3.69 7.43
CA ASP A 49 0.94 -3.62 7.88
C ASP A 49 1.75 -2.68 6.98
N ARG A 50 3.06 -2.59 7.22
CA ARG A 50 3.95 -1.68 6.50
C ARG A 50 4.98 -2.45 5.70
N LEU A 51 5.32 -1.91 4.54
CA LEU A 51 6.50 -2.30 3.77
C LEU A 51 7.40 -1.08 3.67
N LYS A 52 8.62 -1.20 4.21
CA LYS A 52 9.63 -0.15 4.16
C LYS A 52 10.63 -0.45 3.06
N ASP A 53 10.99 0.56 2.29
CA ASP A 53 12.07 0.47 1.30
C ASP A 53 13.44 0.23 1.96
N GLU A 54 14.33 -0.43 1.24
CA GLU A 54 15.67 -0.80 1.70
C GLU A 54 16.62 0.41 1.80
N LEU A 55 16.45 1.41 0.92
CA LEU A 55 17.44 2.48 0.70
C LEU A 55 16.92 3.87 1.09
N GLY A 56 15.72 4.22 0.64
CA GLY A 56 15.13 5.56 0.78
C GLY A 56 14.27 5.74 2.02
N GLY A 57 14.06 4.67 2.80
CA GLY A 57 13.27 4.73 4.04
C GLY A 57 11.78 5.03 3.85
N GLN A 58 11.30 5.11 2.59
CA GLN A 58 9.88 5.27 2.26
C GLN A 58 9.08 4.09 2.80
N ILE A 59 7.82 4.35 3.18
CA ILE A 59 6.94 3.35 3.77
C ILE A 59 5.59 3.38 3.07
N ILE A 60 5.12 2.21 2.65
CA ILE A 60 3.75 2.02 2.17
C ILE A 60 2.97 1.14 3.14
N THR A 61 1.64 1.26 3.10
CA THR A 61 0.75 0.32 3.81
C THR A 61 0.39 -0.82 2.87
N VAL A 62 0.50 -2.05 3.34
CA VAL A 62 0.12 -3.26 2.60
C VAL A 62 -1.11 -3.89 3.23
N LYS A 63 -2.13 -4.17 2.42
CA LYS A 63 -3.33 -4.91 2.84
C LYS A 63 -3.09 -6.41 2.66
N LEU A 64 -3.04 -7.16 3.75
CA LEU A 64 -2.66 -8.58 3.76
C LEU A 64 -3.77 -9.44 4.36
N PRO A 65 -4.17 -10.56 3.72
CA PRO A 65 -5.01 -11.55 4.37
C PRO A 65 -4.25 -12.28 5.49
N LYS A 66 -4.97 -12.75 6.52
CA LYS A 66 -4.39 -13.45 7.69
C LYS A 66 -3.39 -14.56 7.32
N ARG A 67 -3.72 -15.36 6.29
CA ARG A 67 -2.87 -16.47 5.84
C ARG A 67 -1.50 -16.01 5.36
N ILE A 68 -1.42 -14.89 4.63
CA ILE A 68 -0.14 -14.34 4.18
C ILE A 68 0.61 -13.74 5.38
N LYS A 69 -0.06 -12.98 6.25
CA LYS A 69 0.59 -12.39 7.44
C LYS A 69 1.29 -13.44 8.31
N GLN A 70 0.67 -14.60 8.50
CA GLN A 70 1.24 -15.69 9.32
C GLN A 70 2.56 -16.26 8.78
N THR A 71 2.91 -16.03 7.51
CA THR A 71 4.18 -16.46 6.93
C THR A 71 5.27 -15.39 7.00
N LEU A 72 4.92 -14.17 7.40
CA LEU A 72 5.82 -13.03 7.45
C LEU A 72 6.43 -12.86 8.85
N LYS A 73 7.67 -12.38 8.90
CA LYS A 73 8.40 -12.06 10.14
C LYS A 73 8.80 -10.59 10.13
N GLN A 74 8.64 -9.93 11.29
CA GLN A 74 9.10 -8.57 11.51
C GLN A 74 10.55 -8.37 11.04
N GLY A 75 10.79 -7.37 10.20
CA GLY A 75 12.12 -7.06 9.66
C GLY A 75 12.57 -7.96 8.51
N GLY A 76 11.77 -8.94 8.09
CA GLY A 76 12.09 -9.80 6.95
C GLY A 76 12.00 -9.06 5.61
N PHE A 77 12.85 -9.43 4.67
CA PHE A 77 12.85 -8.92 3.30
C PHE A 77 11.95 -9.79 2.42
N TYR A 78 10.96 -9.17 1.78
CA TYR A 78 9.97 -9.89 0.99
C TYR A 78 9.73 -9.22 -0.35
N LEU A 79 9.31 -10.03 -1.32
CA LEU A 79 8.81 -9.61 -2.62
C LEU A 79 7.31 -9.92 -2.67
N PHE A 80 6.48 -8.87 -2.72
CA PHE A 80 5.03 -8.95 -2.82
C PHE A 80 4.59 -8.80 -4.26
N LYS A 81 3.57 -9.57 -4.66
CA LYS A 81 2.79 -9.34 -5.88
C LYS A 81 1.40 -8.86 -5.49
N GLY A 82 0.95 -7.74 -6.02
CA GLY A 82 -0.36 -7.18 -5.66
C GLY A 82 -0.82 -6.07 -6.58
N ILE A 83 -1.94 -5.44 -6.22
CA ILE A 83 -2.54 -4.34 -6.97
C ILE A 83 -2.64 -3.11 -6.08
N ILE A 84 -2.58 -1.92 -6.67
CA ILE A 84 -2.91 -0.67 -5.98
C ILE A 84 -4.43 -0.54 -5.97
N ARG A 85 -5.00 -0.26 -4.79
CA ARG A 85 -6.42 -0.06 -4.55
C ARG A 85 -6.63 1.11 -3.61
#